data_AF-A0A232FNG9-F1
#
_entry.id   AF-A0A232FNG9-F1
#
_cell.length_a   1.000
_cell.length_b   1.000
_cell.length_c   1.000
_cell.angle_alpha   90.00
_cell.angle_beta   90.00
_cell.angle_gamma   90.00
#
_symmetry.space_group_name_H-M   'P 1'
#
loop_
_entity.id
_entity.type
_entity.pdbx_description
1 polymer ?
#
loop_
_entity_poly.entity_id
_entity_poly.type
_entity_poly.pdbx_seq_one_letter_code
_entity_poly.pdbx_strand_id
1 'polypeptide(L)'
;MSVFALAPYACLPNFGPVSMNILFPLNAARRKQLPAPAEYFVDEEKYFYTLFLHGMICYIFVPILYVNIDSMYACIMHHTVGLVGIVTYRLQYIIDLEVTSYQEYYANNLEIRKRLKRSITLHKEFIEFAEKKETTYSLCFMIVMFVNLFAMIFTAACGYSFRVSRGNKRIMQIMMIRCSQPCQLTAGSLLVLNIENFGAL
;
A
#
# COMPACT_ATOMS: atom_id res chain seq x y z
N MET A 1 -5.51 -7.08 -7.78
CA MET A 1 -6.87 -7.48 -8.20
C MET A 1 -7.98 -6.63 -7.58
N SER A 2 -7.85 -6.16 -6.33
CA SER A 2 -8.85 -5.30 -5.68
C SER A 2 -9.09 -3.93 -6.35
N VAL A 3 -8.04 -3.30 -6.89
CA VAL A 3 -8.15 -1.95 -7.52
C VAL A 3 -8.95 -1.98 -8.83
N PHE A 4 -8.83 -3.05 -9.62
CA PHE A 4 -9.60 -3.24 -10.85
C PHE A 4 -11.11 -3.42 -10.60
N ALA A 5 -11.52 -3.83 -9.39
CA ALA A 5 -12.93 -3.92 -9.01
C ALA A 5 -13.46 -2.60 -8.41
N LEU A 6 -12.59 -1.82 -7.74
CA LEU A 6 -12.95 -0.57 -7.08
C LEU A 6 -13.22 0.58 -8.05
N ALA A 7 -12.47 0.68 -9.14
CA ALA A 7 -12.65 1.73 -10.15
C ALA A 7 -14.02 1.62 -10.88
N PRO A 8 -14.45 0.44 -11.38
CA PRO A 8 -15.81 0.24 -11.88
C PRO A 8 -16.89 0.49 -10.82
N TYR A 9 -16.64 0.07 -9.57
CA TYR A 9 -17.58 0.25 -8.45
C TYR A 9 -17.82 1.73 -8.11
N ALA A 10 -16.78 2.56 -8.15
CA ALA A 10 -16.90 4.01 -7.94
C ALA A 10 -17.51 4.74 -9.15
N CYS A 11 -17.35 4.21 -10.37
CA CYS A 11 -17.92 4.76 -11.60
C CYS A 11 -19.42 4.46 -11.77
N LEU A 12 -19.91 3.33 -11.25
CA LEU A 12 -21.32 2.90 -11.33
C LEU A 12 -22.34 3.97 -10.89
N PRO A 13 -22.20 4.64 -9.73
CA PRO A 13 -23.14 5.68 -9.31
C PRO A 13 -23.17 6.91 -10.23
N ASN A 14 -22.07 7.22 -10.93
CA ASN A 14 -21.99 8.36 -11.84
C ASN A 14 -22.45 8.02 -13.27
N PHE A 15 -22.30 6.76 -13.70
CA PHE A 15 -22.75 6.30 -15.01
C PHE A 15 -24.26 6.04 -15.05
N GLY A 16 -24.84 5.58 -13.94
CA GLY A 16 -26.27 5.29 -13.80
C GLY A 16 -27.23 6.41 -14.24
N PRO A 17 -27.08 7.67 -13.76
CA PRO A 17 -27.98 8.75 -14.15
C PRO A 17 -27.81 9.18 -15.62
N VAL A 18 -26.62 9.02 -16.23
CA VAL A 18 -26.37 9.37 -17.64
C VAL A 18 -26.99 8.33 -18.57
N SER A 19 -26.80 7.04 -18.30
CA SER A 19 -27.36 5.96 -19.12
C SER A 19 -28.88 5.89 -19.01
N MET A 20 -29.45 6.10 -17.82
CA MET A 20 -30.90 6.15 -17.63
C MET A 20 -31.57 7.29 -18.40
N ASN A 21 -30.88 8.42 -18.62
CA ASN A 21 -31.45 9.53 -19.37
C ASN A 21 -31.56 9.25 -20.89
N ILE A 22 -30.74 8.32 -21.41
CA ILE A 22 -30.77 7.87 -22.82
C ILE A 22 -31.83 6.78 -23.02
N LEU A 23 -31.93 5.83 -22.10
CA LEU A 23 -32.86 4.69 -22.19
C LEU A 23 -34.30 5.05 -21.81
N PHE A 24 -34.49 5.90 -20.79
CA PHE A 24 -35.81 6.32 -20.29
C PHE A 24 -35.81 7.82 -19.96
N PRO A 25 -35.96 8.69 -20.99
CA PRO A 25 -35.97 10.14 -20.77
C PRO A 25 -37.22 10.53 -19.96
N LEU A 26 -37.02 11.07 -18.75
CA LEU A 26 -38.09 11.68 -17.96
C LEU A 26 -38.34 13.13 -18.42
N ASN A 27 -39.58 13.59 -18.27
CA ASN A 27 -39.99 14.97 -18.62
C ASN A 27 -39.28 16.05 -17.77
N ALA A 28 -38.60 15.66 -16.69
CA ALA A 28 -37.68 16.51 -15.93
C ALA A 28 -36.26 15.95 -16.06
N ALA A 29 -35.32 16.80 -16.49
CA ALA A 29 -33.92 16.42 -16.64
C ALA A 29 -33.33 16.00 -15.29
N ARG A 30 -32.81 14.77 -15.19
CA ARG A 30 -32.07 14.30 -14.02
C ARG A 30 -30.82 15.18 -13.85
N ARG A 31 -30.50 15.60 -12.62
CA ARG A 31 -29.34 16.49 -12.37
C ARG A 31 -28.06 15.86 -12.93
N LYS A 32 -27.45 16.48 -13.93
CA LYS A 32 -26.14 16.10 -14.46
C LYS A 32 -25.11 16.39 -13.36
N GLN A 33 -24.35 15.37 -12.95
CA GLN A 33 -23.30 15.51 -11.94
C GLN A 33 -22.00 14.96 -12.52
N LEU A 34 -20.93 15.75 -12.39
CA LEU A 34 -19.59 15.29 -12.72
C LEU A 34 -19.10 14.26 -11.70
N PRO A 35 -18.20 13.33 -12.08
CA PRO A 35 -17.71 12.29 -11.18
C PRO A 35 -17.00 12.82 -9.93
N ALA A 36 -16.41 14.01 -10.05
CA ALA A 36 -15.84 14.78 -8.95
C ALA A 36 -16.21 16.26 -9.14
N PRO A 37 -16.46 17.02 -8.06
CA PRO A 37 -16.62 18.46 -8.15
C PRO A 37 -15.27 19.08 -8.56
N ALA A 38 -15.21 19.67 -9.75
CA ALA A 38 -14.00 20.28 -10.29
C ALA A 38 -14.38 21.54 -11.05
N GLU A 39 -13.77 22.67 -10.69
CA GLU A 39 -13.97 23.93 -11.37
C GLU A 39 -13.10 23.96 -12.63
N TYR A 40 -13.74 23.77 -13.80
CA TYR A 40 -13.04 23.77 -15.08
C TYR A 40 -12.94 25.16 -15.73
N PHE A 41 -13.44 26.22 -15.07
CA PHE A 41 -13.52 27.59 -15.60
C PHE A 41 -14.14 27.70 -17.02
N VAL A 42 -14.92 26.69 -17.39
CA VAL A 42 -15.61 26.54 -18.68
C VAL A 42 -17.05 26.15 -18.35
N ASP A 43 -17.99 26.58 -19.19
CA ASP A 43 -19.42 26.34 -19.01
C ASP A 43 -19.74 24.83 -18.94
N GLU A 44 -20.04 24.36 -17.73
CA GLU A 44 -20.21 22.93 -17.41
C GLU A 44 -21.39 22.31 -18.15
N GLU A 45 -22.47 23.09 -18.36
CA GLU A 45 -23.67 22.58 -19.03
C GLU A 45 -23.44 22.36 -20.51
N LYS A 46 -22.66 23.24 -21.15
CA LYS A 46 -22.36 23.19 -22.58
C LYS A 46 -21.37 22.08 -22.93
N TYR A 47 -20.35 21.85 -22.10
CA TYR A 47 -19.27 20.89 -22.35
C TYR A 47 -19.34 19.62 -21.50
N PHE A 48 -20.51 19.35 -20.89
CA PHE A 48 -20.71 18.27 -19.93
C PHE A 48 -20.16 16.91 -20.39
N TYR A 49 -20.46 16.46 -21.61
CA TYR A 49 -20.05 15.14 -22.09
C TYR A 49 -18.53 15.01 -22.27
N THR A 50 -17.87 16.07 -22.74
CA THR A 50 -16.42 16.11 -22.90
C THR A 50 -15.73 16.09 -21.54
N LEU A 51 -16.22 16.88 -20.58
CA LEU A 51 -15.73 16.94 -19.20
C LEU A 51 -15.93 15.61 -18.47
N PHE A 52 -17.10 15.00 -18.63
CA PHE A 52 -17.43 13.70 -18.07
C PHE A 52 -16.49 12.62 -18.62
N LEU A 53 -16.27 12.56 -19.93
CA LEU A 53 -15.38 11.58 -20.55
C LEU A 53 -13.93 11.75 -20.09
N HIS A 54 -13.42 12.99 -20.08
CA HIS A 54 -12.09 13.29 -19.54
C HIS A 54 -11.97 12.86 -18.07
N GLY A 55 -12.97 13.18 -17.24
CA GLY A 55 -13.02 12.77 -15.85
C GLY A 55 -12.96 11.25 -15.66
N MET A 56 -13.69 10.50 -16.49
CA MET A 56 -13.69 9.03 -16.47
C MET A 56 -12.31 8.46 -16.85
N ILE A 57 -11.64 9.02 -17.86
CA ILE A 57 -10.28 8.61 -18.25
C ILE A 57 -9.32 8.86 -17.09
N CYS A 58 -9.32 10.06 -16.52
CA CYS A 58 -8.46 10.39 -15.38
C CYS A 58 -8.70 9.44 -14.20
N TYR A 59 -9.96 9.16 -13.89
CA TYR A 59 -10.33 8.30 -12.77
C TYR A 59 -9.87 6.85 -12.94
N ILE A 60 -9.76 6.35 -14.18
CA ILE A 60 -9.23 5.02 -14.49
C ILE A 60 -7.69 5.05 -14.49
N PHE A 61 -7.07 6.07 -15.08
CA PHE A 61 -5.61 6.13 -15.25
C PHE A 61 -4.84 6.32 -13.94
N VAL A 62 -5.30 7.22 -13.07
CA VAL A 62 -4.64 7.53 -11.79
C VAL A 62 -4.40 6.28 -10.92
N PRO A 63 -5.40 5.43 -10.62
CA PRO A 63 -5.18 4.23 -9.81
C PRO A 63 -4.34 3.18 -10.54
N ILE A 64 -4.42 3.08 -11.87
CA ILE A 64 -3.55 2.19 -12.65
C ILE A 64 -2.08 2.59 -12.48
N LEU A 65 -1.77 3.89 -12.59
CA LEU A 65 -0.40 4.39 -12.39
C LEU A 65 0.10 4.06 -10.98
N TYR A 66 -0.74 4.28 -9.96
CA TYR A 66 -0.40 3.97 -8.58
C TYR A 66 -0.08 2.48 -8.38
N VAL A 67 -0.93 1.58 -8.89
CA VAL A 67 -0.71 0.13 -8.84
C VAL A 67 0.55 -0.29 -9.59
N ASN A 68 0.83 0.32 -10.75
CA ASN A 68 2.05 0.02 -11.51
C ASN A 68 3.30 0.39 -10.70
N ILE A 69 3.33 1.57 -10.08
CA ILE A 69 4.45 2.02 -9.25
C ILE A 69 4.66 1.07 -8.07
N ASP A 70 3.61 0.74 -7.33
CA ASP A 70 3.66 -0.19 -6.20
C ASP A 70 4.12 -1.59 -6.63
N SER A 71 3.60 -2.10 -7.75
CA SER A 71 3.95 -3.43 -8.26
C SER A 71 5.40 -3.49 -8.75
N MET A 72 5.91 -2.43 -9.38
CA MET A 72 7.30 -2.33 -9.80
C MET A 72 8.23 -2.36 -8.59
N TYR A 73 7.90 -1.60 -7.54
CA TYR A 73 8.67 -1.62 -6.29
C TYR A 73 8.66 -3.00 -5.63
N ALA A 74 7.48 -3.62 -5.50
CA ALA A 74 7.35 -4.98 -4.94
C ALA A 74 8.15 -6.01 -5.76
N CYS A 75 8.10 -5.94 -7.09
CA CYS A 75 8.86 -6.83 -7.97
C CYS A 75 10.37 -6.69 -7.76
N ILE A 76 10.87 -5.45 -7.67
CA ILE A 76 12.29 -5.18 -7.40
C ILE A 76 12.68 -5.77 -6.04
N MET A 77 11.86 -5.58 -5.00
CA MET A 77 12.11 -6.12 -3.67
C MET A 77 12.07 -7.66 -3.64
N HIS A 78 11.13 -8.28 -4.35
CA HIS A 78 11.09 -9.74 -4.46
C HIS A 78 12.30 -10.29 -5.23
N HIS A 79 12.72 -9.61 -6.28
CA HIS A 79 13.90 -9.98 -7.05
C HIS A 79 15.17 -9.89 -6.19
N THR A 80 15.32 -8.84 -5.38
CA THR A 80 16.47 -8.70 -4.48
C THR A 80 16.48 -9.77 -3.39
N VAL A 81 15.34 -10.02 -2.73
CA VAL A 81 15.21 -11.10 -1.74
C VAL A 81 15.52 -12.46 -2.36
N GLY A 82 15.05 -12.72 -3.60
CA GLY A 82 15.37 -13.93 -4.35
C GLY A 82 16.86 -14.08 -4.66
N LEU A 83 17.53 -13.01 -5.09
CA LEU A 83 18.97 -13.00 -5.32
C LEU A 83 19.76 -13.32 -4.06
N VAL A 84 19.39 -12.70 -2.92
CA VAL A 84 20.02 -12.99 -1.62
C VAL A 84 19.87 -14.46 -1.29
N GLY A 85 18.66 -15.03 -1.41
CA GLY A 85 18.39 -16.46 -1.18
C GLY A 85 19.25 -17.39 -2.02
N ILE A 86 19.48 -17.06 -3.30
CA ILE A 86 20.35 -17.83 -4.19
C ILE A 86 21.81 -17.76 -3.72
N VAL A 87 22.28 -16.57 -3.29
CA VAL A 87 23.64 -16.39 -2.79
C VAL A 87 23.86 -17.16 -1.48
N THR A 88 22.92 -17.09 -0.54
CA THR A 88 23.01 -17.86 0.73
C THR A 88 23.02 -19.35 0.46
N TYR A 89 22.15 -19.85 -0.42
CA TYR A 89 22.14 -21.27 -0.79
C TYR A 89 23.50 -21.72 -1.37
N ARG A 90 24.08 -20.93 -2.29
CA ARG A 90 25.39 -21.23 -2.89
C ARG A 90 26.52 -21.21 -1.85
N LEU A 91 26.46 -20.29 -0.89
CA LEU A 91 27.46 -20.20 0.18
C LEU A 91 27.36 -21.38 1.14
N GLN A 92 26.14 -21.73 1.58
CA GLN A 92 25.91 -22.89 2.45
C GLN A 92 26.42 -24.19 1.80
N TYR A 93 26.10 -24.40 0.52
CA TYR A 93 26.60 -25.56 -0.22
C TYR A 93 28.14 -25.64 -0.27
N ILE A 94 28.83 -24.51 -0.41
CA ILE A 94 30.30 -24.45 -0.39
C ILE A 94 30.84 -24.79 1.01
N ILE A 95 30.21 -24.27 2.06
CA ILE A 95 30.61 -24.53 3.45
C ILE A 95 30.41 -26.01 3.78
N ASP A 96 29.28 -26.61 3.40
CA ASP A 96 29.00 -28.02 3.63
C ASP A 96 30.00 -28.92 2.89
N LEU A 97 30.39 -28.56 1.65
CA LEU A 97 31.45 -29.25 0.91
C LEU A 97 32.80 -29.21 1.60
N GLU A 98 33.17 -28.07 2.21
CA GLU A 98 34.42 -27.89 2.94
C GLU A 98 34.45 -28.74 4.22
N VAL A 99 33.31 -28.90 4.90
CA VAL A 99 33.19 -29.73 6.12
C VAL A 99 33.25 -31.24 5.82
N THR A 100 32.80 -31.69 4.64
CA THR A 100 32.55 -33.12 4.37
C THR A 100 33.71 -33.85 3.65
N SER A 101 34.70 -33.15 3.08
CA SER A 101 35.72 -33.79 2.22
C SER A 101 37.16 -33.42 2.61
N TYR A 102 37.95 -34.42 3.02
CA TYR A 102 39.38 -34.25 3.37
C TYR A 102 40.36 -34.70 2.26
N GLN A 103 39.92 -35.22 1.10
CA GLN A 103 40.82 -35.99 0.23
C GLN A 103 40.93 -35.61 -1.26
N GLU A 104 40.10 -34.70 -1.80
CA GLU A 104 40.12 -34.31 -3.24
C GLU A 104 40.55 -32.84 -3.47
N TYR A 105 41.37 -32.33 -2.55
CA TYR A 105 41.55 -30.92 -2.23
C TYR A 105 42.16 -30.06 -3.36
N TYR A 106 43.09 -30.57 -4.18
CA TYR A 106 43.97 -29.67 -4.94
C TYR A 106 43.40 -29.11 -6.27
N ALA A 107 42.58 -29.88 -7.00
CA ALA A 107 41.94 -29.42 -8.24
C ALA A 107 40.59 -28.72 -7.98
N ASN A 108 39.89 -29.15 -6.93
CA ASN A 108 38.58 -28.63 -6.52
C ASN A 108 38.69 -27.24 -5.85
N ASN A 109 39.82 -26.94 -5.19
CA ASN A 109 40.05 -25.66 -4.50
C ASN A 109 39.98 -24.44 -5.43
N LEU A 110 40.48 -24.53 -6.66
CA LEU A 110 40.45 -23.38 -7.58
C LEU A 110 39.03 -23.09 -8.06
N GLU A 111 38.24 -24.12 -8.34
CA GLU A 111 36.86 -23.97 -8.78
C GLU A 111 35.94 -23.53 -7.64
N ILE A 112 36.10 -24.09 -6.45
CA ILE A 112 35.41 -23.65 -5.23
C ILE A 112 35.76 -22.19 -4.93
N ARG A 113 37.04 -21.82 -4.95
CA ARG A 113 37.49 -20.44 -4.73
C ARG A 113 36.97 -19.47 -5.80
N LYS A 114 36.85 -19.90 -7.06
CA LYS A 114 36.20 -19.13 -8.13
C LYS A 114 34.71 -18.92 -7.87
N ARG A 115 33.99 -19.98 -7.46
CA ARG A 115 32.55 -19.91 -7.12
C ARG A 115 32.32 -19.01 -5.90
N LEU A 116 33.13 -19.15 -4.86
CA LEU A 116 33.10 -18.31 -3.66
C LEU A 116 33.36 -16.84 -4.00
N LYS A 117 34.42 -16.55 -4.77
CA LYS A 117 34.72 -15.19 -5.22
C LYS A 117 33.54 -14.59 -5.99
N ARG A 118 32.91 -15.37 -6.87
CA ARG A 118 31.72 -14.93 -7.63
C ARG A 118 30.52 -14.65 -6.72
N SER A 119 30.24 -15.50 -5.73
CA SER A 119 29.17 -15.26 -4.75
C SER A 119 29.42 -14.00 -3.92
N ILE A 120 30.66 -13.76 -3.49
CA ILE A 120 31.04 -12.54 -2.75
C ILE A 120 30.90 -11.29 -3.62
N THR A 121 31.34 -11.34 -4.88
CA THR A 121 31.17 -10.23 -5.83
C THR A 121 29.69 -9.92 -6.05
N LEU A 122 28.86 -10.93 -6.30
CA LEU A 122 27.41 -10.76 -6.44
C LEU A 122 26.76 -10.19 -5.18
N HIS A 123 27.19 -10.62 -4.00
CA HIS A 123 26.68 -10.07 -2.74
C HIS A 123 27.04 -8.59 -2.56
N LYS A 124 28.27 -8.19 -2.92
CA LYS A 124 28.71 -6.80 -2.87
C LYS A 124 27.91 -5.92 -3.85
N GLU A 125 27.74 -6.38 -5.09
CA GLU A 125 26.92 -5.68 -6.09
C GLU A 125 25.46 -5.52 -5.61
N PHE A 126 24.92 -6.53 -4.91
CA PHE A 126 23.60 -6.44 -4.29
C PHE A 126 23.51 -5.36 -3.21
N ILE A 127 24.49 -5.28 -2.29
CA ILE A 127 24.51 -4.27 -1.23
C ILE A 127 24.56 -2.88 -1.85
N GLU A 128 25.45 -2.64 -2.82
CA GLU A 128 25.54 -1.36 -3.52
C GLU A 128 24.23 -0.99 -4.25
N PHE A 129 23.56 -1.98 -4.86
CA PHE A 129 22.25 -1.77 -5.47
C PHE A 129 21.17 -1.43 -4.44
N ALA A 130 21.16 -2.10 -3.28
CA ALA A 130 20.20 -1.86 -2.21
C ALA A 130 20.36 -0.46 -1.60
N GLU A 131 21.59 -0.03 -1.30
CA GLU A 131 21.88 1.32 -0.81
C GLU A 131 21.44 2.40 -1.82
N LYS A 132 21.71 2.17 -3.11
CA LYS A 132 21.26 3.08 -4.18
C LYS A 132 19.73 3.15 -4.27
N LYS A 133 19.04 2.02 -4.07
CA LYS A 133 17.57 1.99 -4.05
C LYS A 133 17.00 2.70 -2.84
N GLU A 134 17.52 2.42 -1.66
CA GLU A 134 17.09 3.07 -0.42
C GLU A 134 17.25 4.59 -0.51
N THR A 135 18.40 5.07 -0.95
CA THR A 135 18.65 6.51 -1.11
C THR A 135 17.74 7.18 -2.15
N THR A 136 17.44 6.50 -3.27
CA THR A 136 16.56 7.05 -4.31
C THR A 136 15.09 7.08 -3.90
N TYR A 137 14.61 6.02 -3.23
CA TYR A 137 13.19 5.86 -2.93
C TYR A 137 12.78 6.35 -1.53
N SER A 138 13.72 6.57 -0.59
CA SER A 138 13.38 6.97 0.78
C SER A 138 12.58 8.26 0.84
N LEU A 139 12.98 9.27 0.03
CA LEU A 139 12.30 10.56 -0.01
C LEU A 139 10.89 10.42 -0.59
N CYS A 140 10.74 9.73 -1.73
CA CYS A 140 9.42 9.46 -2.32
C CYS A 140 8.51 8.70 -1.35
N PHE A 141 9.03 7.67 -0.68
CA PHE A 141 8.27 6.89 0.30
C PHE A 141 7.82 7.76 1.47
N MET A 142 8.69 8.63 1.99
CA MET A 142 8.35 9.55 3.08
C MET A 142 7.23 10.50 2.68
N ILE A 143 7.30 11.10 1.48
CA ILE A 143 6.24 11.99 0.96
C ILE A 143 4.92 11.23 0.81
N VAL A 144 4.95 10.05 0.18
CA VAL A 144 3.74 9.25 -0.04
C VAL A 144 3.11 8.82 1.29
N MET A 145 3.91 8.39 2.26
CA MET A 145 3.42 8.02 3.60
C MET A 145 2.78 9.22 4.31
N PHE A 146 3.40 10.40 4.22
CA PHE A 146 2.85 11.63 4.79
C PHE A 146 1.50 11.98 4.13
N VAL A 147 1.44 12.05 2.80
CA VAL A 147 0.20 12.36 2.06
C VAL A 147 -0.90 11.34 2.39
N ASN A 148 -0.58 10.05 2.45
CA ASN A 148 -1.53 8.99 2.80
C ASN A 148 -2.06 9.14 4.23
N LEU A 149 -1.19 9.46 5.21
CA LEU A 149 -1.60 9.70 6.59
C LEU A 149 -2.56 10.89 6.68
N PHE A 150 -2.22 12.01 6.02
CA PHE A 150 -3.07 13.20 5.98
C PHE A 150 -4.41 12.92 5.30
N ALA A 151 -4.42 12.20 4.18
CA ALA A 151 -5.64 11.81 3.49
C ALA A 151 -6.54 10.92 4.37
N MET A 152 -5.96 9.95 5.10
CA MET A 152 -6.70 9.11 6.05
C MET A 152 -7.29 9.92 7.21
N ILE A 153 -6.51 10.80 7.83
CA ILE A 153 -6.99 11.67 8.92
C ILE A 153 -8.11 12.58 8.43
N PHE A 154 -7.94 13.19 7.26
CA PHE A 154 -8.94 14.10 6.69
C PHE A 154 -10.24 13.37 6.34
N THR A 155 -10.16 12.22 5.68
CA THR A 155 -11.34 11.40 5.35
C THR A 155 -12.04 10.89 6.61
N ALA A 156 -11.31 10.47 7.65
CA ALA A 156 -11.89 10.09 8.93
C ALA A 156 -12.58 11.27 9.63
N ALA A 157 -11.97 12.46 9.63
CA ALA A 157 -12.53 13.67 10.25
C ALA A 157 -13.76 14.20 9.50
N CYS A 158 -13.75 14.19 8.16
CA CYS A 158 -14.90 14.54 7.33
C CYS A 158 -16.02 13.49 7.45
N GLY A 159 -15.67 12.20 7.42
CA GLY A 159 -16.61 11.09 7.63
C GLY A 159 -17.29 11.17 8.99
N TYR A 160 -16.53 11.44 10.06
CA TYR A 160 -17.06 11.72 11.40
C TYR A 160 -17.97 12.95 11.41
N SER A 161 -17.55 14.03 10.76
CA SER A 161 -18.30 15.29 10.75
C SER A 161 -19.62 15.23 9.98
N PHE A 162 -19.69 14.40 8.92
CA PHE A 162 -20.87 14.21 8.09
C PHE A 162 -21.85 13.18 8.67
N ARG A 163 -21.34 12.10 9.29
CA ARG A 163 -22.19 11.06 9.91
C ARG A 163 -22.76 11.45 11.28
N VAL A 164 -22.06 12.31 12.03
CA VAL A 164 -22.46 12.66 13.40
C VAL A 164 -23.21 14.00 13.42
N SER A 165 -24.54 13.95 13.61
CA SER A 165 -25.39 15.12 13.89
C SER A 165 -24.85 15.93 15.08
N ARG A 166 -25.01 17.27 15.06
CA ARG A 166 -24.42 18.22 16.04
C ARG A 166 -24.67 17.84 17.51
N GLY A 167 -25.78 17.17 17.83
CA GLY A 167 -26.09 16.70 19.19
C GLY A 167 -25.23 15.53 19.70
N ASN A 168 -24.76 14.65 18.80
CA ASN A 168 -24.08 13.40 19.18
C ASN A 168 -22.55 13.51 19.18
N LYS A 169 -21.98 14.63 18.66
CA LYS A 169 -20.52 14.85 18.60
C LYS A 169 -19.87 14.89 19.98
N ARG A 170 -20.54 15.45 21.00
CA ARG A 170 -20.03 15.50 22.38
C ARG A 170 -19.96 14.11 23.02
N ILE A 171 -20.99 13.29 22.84
CA ILE A 171 -21.06 11.95 23.45
C ILE A 171 -19.97 11.04 22.89
N MET A 172 -19.76 11.09 21.57
CA MET A 172 -18.78 10.25 20.90
C MET A 172 -17.33 10.72 21.14
N GLN A 173 -17.09 12.03 21.30
CA GLN A 173 -15.79 12.57 21.79
C GLN A 173 -15.47 12.07 23.22
N ILE A 174 -16.46 12.07 24.11
CA ILE A 174 -16.30 11.52 25.48
C ILE A 174 -16.00 10.02 25.42
N MET A 175 -16.66 9.28 24.52
CA MET A 175 -16.43 7.84 24.33
C MET A 175 -15.02 7.55 23.83
N MET A 176 -14.51 8.30 22.86
CA MET A 176 -13.13 8.14 22.36
C MET A 176 -12.07 8.50 23.42
N ILE A 177 -12.29 9.54 24.22
CA ILE A 177 -11.39 9.89 25.33
C ILE A 177 -11.35 8.76 26.37
N ARG A 178 -12.49 8.10 26.63
CA ARG A 178 -12.55 6.95 27.55
C ARG A 178 -11.92 5.67 26.98
N CYS A 179 -11.99 5.45 25.67
CA CYS A 179 -11.30 4.32 25.01
C CYS A 179 -9.79 4.51 24.88
N SER A 180 -9.29 5.74 25.03
CA SER A 180 -7.85 6.02 25.01
C SER A 180 -7.14 5.66 26.32
N GLN A 181 -7.89 5.34 27.38
CA GLN A 181 -7.35 4.65 28.54
C GLN A 181 -7.47 3.14 28.33
N PRO A 182 -6.37 2.38 28.38
CA PRO A 182 -6.40 0.95 28.11
C PRO A 182 -7.31 0.26 29.14
N CYS A 183 -8.31 -0.50 28.67
CA CYS A 183 -9.13 -1.33 29.54
C CYS A 183 -8.23 -2.37 30.24
N GLN A 184 -7.98 -2.16 31.53
CA GLN A 184 -7.28 -3.14 32.36
C GLN A 184 -8.29 -4.19 32.83
N LEU A 185 -8.12 -5.44 32.39
CA LEU A 185 -8.86 -6.58 32.93
C LEU A 185 -8.23 -6.98 34.25
N THR A 186 -8.89 -6.67 35.36
CA THR A 186 -8.42 -7.04 36.70
C THR A 186 -9.15 -8.30 37.17
N ALA A 187 -8.43 -9.37 37.48
CA ALA A 187 -9.02 -10.54 38.13
C ALA A 187 -9.30 -10.21 39.60
N GLY A 188 -10.58 -10.08 39.98
CA GLY A 188 -11.01 -9.96 41.37
C GLY A 188 -10.36 -8.84 42.18
N SER A 189 -10.16 -7.64 41.58
CA SER A 189 -9.50 -6.46 42.16
C SER A 189 -8.03 -6.60 42.57
N LEU A 190 -7.43 -7.79 42.43
CA LEU A 190 -6.11 -8.08 42.99
C LEU A 190 -4.99 -8.19 41.96
N LEU A 191 -5.30 -8.41 40.68
CA LEU A 191 -4.25 -8.57 39.67
C LEU A 191 -4.68 -8.07 38.31
N VAL A 192 -3.95 -7.07 37.78
CA VAL A 192 -4.11 -6.60 36.40
C VAL A 192 -3.54 -7.66 35.48
N LEU A 193 -4.39 -8.24 34.64
CA LEU A 193 -4.01 -9.21 33.62
C LEU A 193 -3.26 -8.46 32.51
N ASN A 194 -1.94 -8.41 32.65
CA ASN A 194 -1.01 -7.96 31.61
C ASN A 194 -0.23 -9.17 31.08
N ILE A 195 0.22 -9.12 29.82
CA ILE A 195 1.03 -10.18 29.18
C ILE A 195 2.27 -10.52 30.01
N GLU A 196 2.84 -9.54 30.70
CA GLU A 196 3.98 -9.69 31.61
C GLU A 196 3.65 -10.56 32.84
N ASN A 197 2.43 -10.45 33.39
CA ASN A 197 1.98 -11.28 34.51
C ASN A 197 1.53 -12.69 34.07
N PHE A 198 1.18 -12.87 32.79
CA PHE A 198 0.75 -14.16 32.25
C PHE A 198 1.91 -15.13 32.04
N GLY A 199 3.15 -14.63 31.89
CA GLY A 199 4.37 -15.43 31.79
C GLY A 199 5.07 -15.70 33.13
N ALA A 200 4.52 -15.17 34.24
CA ALA A 200 5.06 -15.33 35.60
C ALA A 200 4.30 -16.36 36.45
N LEU A 201 3.25 -16.98 35.89
CA LEU A 201 2.54 -18.15 36.40
C LEU A 201 2.99 -19.40 35.65
#